data_AF-A0A7L9BYF6-F1
#
_entry.id   AF-A0A7L9BYF6-F1
#
_cell.length_a   1.000
_cell.length_b   1.000
_cell.length_c   1.000
_cell.angle_alpha   90.00
_cell.angle_beta   90.00
_cell.angle_gamma   90.00
#
_symmetry.space_group_name_H-M   'P 1'
#
loop_
_entity.id
_entity.type
_entity.pdbx_description
1 polymer ?
#
loop_
_entity_poly.entity_id
_entity_poly.type
_entity_poly.pdbx_seq_one_letter_code
_entity_poly.pdbx_strand_id
1 'polypeptide(L)'
;MNTPPAPSHASLPTAQGLSDLPRDELVRYGRQLGLELDPDLPTGSLVASIRTRQELLIELERDALLDIVVWARRPVRRSASKEELAREIARIERTNYNSLPLRGLVALARLRGLPASPNENAHDVIDRLKKAEGLLKRFIRKRRQWVTSLMTKLIAGAEEPDEGDYQFLPEEGSELTRVTLKQQIEQHGIVGGIASRLRGAADDYIKVKLDEIEQRIDAKLLEIDQRLAEWRDREVANRLKILRITLVFSALVAAISLGYKWLADRTLPGPIKDSPPAAVAPNSAESTPTNR
;
A
#
# COMPACT_ATOMS: atom_id res chain seq x y z
N MET A 1 -15.94 4.58 26.00
CA MET A 1 -16.04 4.14 24.60
C MET A 1 -14.81 3.30 24.32
N ASN A 2 -14.96 2.02 24.05
CA ASN A 2 -13.82 1.13 23.80
C ASN A 2 -13.48 1.18 22.32
N THR A 3 -12.39 1.86 21.98
CA THR A 3 -11.84 1.85 20.62
C THR A 3 -11.33 0.43 20.33
N PRO A 4 -11.78 -0.25 19.26
CA PRO A 4 -11.23 -1.56 18.92
C PRO A 4 -9.73 -1.41 18.60
N PRO A 5 -8.88 -2.40 18.98
CA PRO A 5 -7.47 -2.36 18.66
C PRO A 5 -7.29 -2.31 17.14
N ALA A 6 -6.39 -1.45 16.68
CA ALA A 6 -6.06 -1.36 15.26
C ALA A 6 -5.52 -2.73 14.78
N PRO A 7 -5.85 -3.15 13.54
CA PRO A 7 -5.35 -4.42 13.02
C PRO A 7 -3.83 -4.39 12.99
N SER A 8 -3.19 -5.30 13.75
CA SER A 8 -1.75 -5.47 13.76
C SER A 8 -1.26 -5.71 12.33
N HIS A 9 -0.64 -4.69 11.75
CA HIS A 9 0.08 -4.82 10.49
C HIS A 9 1.23 -5.80 10.73
N ALA A 10 1.07 -7.03 10.25
CA ALA A 10 2.08 -8.08 10.41
C ALA A 10 3.44 -7.55 9.92
N SER A 11 4.37 -7.41 10.87
CA SER A 11 5.74 -6.99 10.60
C SER A 11 6.31 -7.88 9.50
N LEU A 12 6.71 -7.29 8.37
CA LEU A 12 7.45 -8.04 7.35
C LEU A 12 8.72 -8.58 8.03
N PRO A 13 9.07 -9.87 7.89
CA PRO A 13 10.17 -10.47 8.62
C PRO A 13 11.49 -9.79 8.24
N THR A 14 12.03 -8.99 9.16
CA THR A 14 13.28 -8.26 8.95
C THR A 14 14.46 -9.21 9.09
N ALA A 15 15.23 -9.37 8.02
CA ALA A 15 16.57 -9.98 7.98
C ALA A 15 16.72 -11.48 8.37
N GLN A 16 15.66 -12.24 8.67
CA GLN A 16 15.74 -13.70 8.47
C GLN A 16 15.85 -14.00 6.97
N GLY A 17 16.79 -14.88 6.60
CA GLY A 17 16.97 -15.25 5.20
C GLY A 17 15.76 -16.02 4.70
N LEU A 18 15.37 -15.84 3.42
CA LEU A 18 14.33 -16.68 2.81
C LEU A 18 14.68 -18.19 2.84
N SER A 19 15.95 -18.55 3.01
CA SER A 19 16.41 -19.92 3.27
C SER A 19 15.89 -20.52 4.58
N ASP A 20 15.61 -19.67 5.56
CA ASP A 20 15.41 -20.06 6.96
C ASP A 20 13.90 -20.13 7.31
N LEU A 21 13.06 -19.58 6.42
CA LEU A 21 11.60 -19.64 6.53
C LEU A 21 11.09 -21.08 6.33
N PRO A 22 10.14 -21.54 7.17
CA PRO A 22 9.44 -22.80 6.95
C PRO A 22 8.77 -22.89 5.57
N ARG A 23 8.65 -24.11 5.04
CA ARG A 23 8.17 -24.38 3.67
C ARG A 23 6.77 -23.85 3.41
N ASP A 24 5.88 -23.98 4.39
CA ASP A 24 4.52 -23.45 4.37
C ASP A 24 4.49 -21.91 4.38
N GLU A 25 5.40 -21.27 5.13
CA GLU A 25 5.57 -19.82 5.13
C GLU A 25 6.11 -19.29 3.80
N LEU A 26 7.04 -20.01 3.16
CA LEU A 26 7.52 -19.72 1.81
C LEU A 26 6.39 -19.81 0.78
N VAL A 27 5.58 -20.87 0.82
CA VAL A 27 4.40 -21.01 -0.04
C VAL A 27 3.38 -19.90 0.24
N ARG A 28 3.17 -19.52 1.51
CA ARG A 28 2.29 -18.42 1.92
C ARG A 28 2.80 -17.07 1.39
N TYR A 29 4.09 -16.77 1.53
CA TYR A 29 4.71 -15.53 1.06
C TYR A 29 4.75 -15.44 -0.47
N GLY A 30 5.10 -16.52 -1.17
CA GLY A 30 5.03 -16.59 -2.63
C GLY A 30 3.61 -16.32 -3.16
N ARG A 31 2.58 -16.92 -2.53
CA ARG A 31 1.17 -16.63 -2.85
C ARG A 31 0.81 -15.16 -2.60
N GLN A 32 1.36 -14.53 -1.55
CA GLN A 32 1.19 -13.09 -1.35
C GLN A 32 1.84 -12.23 -2.45
N LEU A 33 2.94 -12.67 -3.07
CA LEU A 33 3.56 -12.00 -4.22
C LEU A 33 2.89 -12.33 -5.58
N GLY A 34 1.81 -13.10 -5.55
CA GLY A 34 1.09 -13.56 -6.75
C GLY A 34 1.77 -14.71 -7.49
N LEU A 35 2.63 -15.48 -6.84
CA LEU A 35 3.18 -16.72 -7.37
C LEU A 35 2.27 -17.90 -7.04
N GLU A 36 1.99 -18.74 -8.02
CA GLU A 36 1.38 -20.05 -7.81
C GLU A 36 2.49 -21.08 -7.54
N LEU A 37 2.98 -21.10 -6.30
CA LEU A 37 3.93 -22.11 -5.85
C LEU A 37 3.23 -23.42 -5.53
N ASP A 38 3.71 -24.49 -6.16
CA ASP A 38 3.38 -25.88 -5.82
C ASP A 38 4.02 -26.23 -4.47
N PRO A 39 3.23 -26.65 -3.45
CA PRO A 39 3.77 -27.00 -2.14
C PRO A 39 4.72 -28.20 -2.18
N ASP A 40 4.72 -29.03 -3.24
CA ASP A 40 5.57 -30.23 -3.33
C ASP A 40 6.96 -29.95 -3.92
N LEU A 41 7.24 -28.73 -4.40
CA LEU A 41 8.56 -28.34 -4.88
C LEU A 41 9.64 -28.32 -3.77
N PRO A 42 10.91 -28.62 -4.10
CA PRO A 42 12.03 -28.46 -3.16
C PRO A 42 12.15 -27.03 -2.65
N THR A 43 12.54 -26.86 -1.38
CA THR A 43 12.65 -25.54 -0.73
C THR A 43 13.53 -24.56 -1.52
N GLY A 44 14.65 -25.01 -2.09
CA GLY A 44 15.51 -24.19 -2.94
C GLY A 44 14.79 -23.64 -4.19
N SER A 45 13.91 -24.41 -4.81
CA SER A 45 13.10 -23.98 -5.96
C SER A 45 12.04 -22.97 -5.56
N LEU A 46 11.43 -23.11 -4.37
CA LEU A 46 10.50 -22.13 -3.81
C LEU A 46 11.22 -20.78 -3.57
N VAL A 47 12.37 -20.81 -2.89
CA VAL A 47 13.18 -19.62 -2.60
C VAL A 47 13.68 -18.95 -3.88
N ALA A 48 14.16 -19.71 -4.86
CA ALA A 48 14.58 -19.18 -6.17
C ALA A 48 13.42 -18.47 -6.89
N SER A 49 12.24 -19.11 -6.96
CA SER A 49 11.05 -18.52 -7.58
C SER A 49 10.62 -17.20 -6.91
N ILE A 50 10.76 -17.11 -5.58
CA ILE A 50 10.46 -15.89 -4.82
C ILE A 50 11.52 -14.81 -5.08
N ARG A 51 12.81 -15.15 -5.13
CA ARG A 51 13.88 -14.19 -5.44
C ARG A 51 13.73 -13.60 -6.85
N THR A 52 13.52 -14.41 -7.87
CA THR A 52 13.23 -13.94 -9.23
C THR A 52 12.01 -13.01 -9.28
N ARG A 53 11.01 -13.25 -8.40
CA ARG A 53 9.86 -12.35 -8.26
C ARG A 53 10.22 -11.03 -7.57
N GLN A 54 11.05 -11.05 -6.53
CA GLN A 54 11.53 -9.85 -5.85
C GLN A 54 12.42 -9.00 -6.78
N GLU A 55 13.32 -9.63 -7.54
CA GLU A 55 14.13 -9.00 -8.58
C GLU A 55 13.26 -8.30 -9.63
N LEU A 56 12.23 -8.98 -10.15
CA LEU A 56 11.25 -8.37 -11.06
C LEU A 56 10.53 -7.17 -10.44
N LEU A 57 10.18 -7.22 -9.14
CA LEU A 57 9.57 -6.08 -8.46
C LEU A 57 10.57 -4.92 -8.28
N ILE A 58 11.87 -5.18 -8.15
CA ILE A 58 12.90 -4.14 -8.13
C ILE A 58 12.96 -3.44 -9.50
N GLU A 59 12.96 -4.19 -10.61
CA GLU A 59 12.96 -3.64 -11.98
C GLU A 59 11.70 -2.83 -12.33
N LEU A 60 10.52 -3.25 -11.88
CA LEU A 60 9.26 -2.62 -12.28
C LEU A 60 9.07 -1.23 -11.65
N GLU A 61 8.71 -0.24 -12.46
CA GLU A 61 8.39 1.12 -11.97
C GLU A 61 7.21 1.11 -10.99
N ARG A 62 7.35 1.85 -9.89
CA ARG A 62 6.32 1.93 -8.86
C ARG A 62 5.02 2.56 -9.38
N ASP A 63 5.12 3.53 -10.27
CA ASP A 63 3.95 4.21 -10.83
C ASP A 63 3.17 3.31 -11.80
N ALA A 64 3.86 2.43 -12.54
CA ALA A 64 3.20 1.40 -13.35
C ALA A 64 2.42 0.40 -12.47
N LEU A 65 2.91 0.07 -11.27
CA LEU A 65 2.15 -0.74 -10.30
C LEU A 65 0.92 0.02 -9.75
N LEU A 66 1.06 1.32 -9.46
CA LEU A 66 -0.05 2.16 -9.00
C LEU A 66 -1.15 2.30 -10.05
N ASP A 67 -0.80 2.46 -11.34
CA ASP A 67 -1.78 2.49 -12.43
C ASP A 67 -2.66 1.24 -12.45
N ILE A 68 -2.07 0.05 -12.27
CA ILE A 68 -2.81 -1.23 -12.21
C ILE A 68 -3.77 -1.24 -11.02
N VAL A 69 -3.33 -0.78 -9.85
CA VAL A 69 -4.14 -0.71 -8.63
C VAL A 69 -5.31 0.27 -8.77
N VAL A 70 -5.07 1.45 -9.37
CA VAL A 70 -6.09 2.48 -9.65
C VAL A 70 -7.10 1.98 -10.69
N TRP A 71 -6.64 1.37 -11.78
CA TRP A 71 -7.49 0.72 -12.79
C TRP A 71 -8.38 -0.37 -12.19
N ALA A 72 -7.82 -1.19 -11.29
CA ALA A 72 -8.58 -2.19 -10.55
C ALA A 72 -9.48 -1.62 -9.44
N ARG A 73 -9.43 -0.30 -9.17
CA ARG A 73 -10.16 0.38 -8.09
C ARG A 73 -9.91 -0.29 -6.72
N ARG A 74 -8.68 -0.73 -6.46
CA ARG A 74 -8.26 -1.28 -5.16
C ARG A 74 -7.77 -0.13 -4.26
N PRO A 75 -8.29 0.04 -3.04
CA PRO A 75 -7.84 1.09 -2.13
C PRO A 75 -6.47 0.71 -1.55
N VAL A 76 -5.43 1.48 -1.90
CA VAL A 76 -4.06 1.28 -1.39
C VAL A 76 -3.46 2.63 -0.97
N ARG A 77 -2.65 2.63 0.09
CA ARG A 77 -1.98 3.84 0.59
C ARG A 77 -0.97 4.36 -0.44
N ARG A 78 -0.87 5.68 -0.61
CA ARG A 78 0.15 6.30 -1.49
C ARG A 78 1.60 5.98 -1.11
N SER A 79 1.84 5.52 0.13
CA SER A 79 3.14 5.07 0.66
C SER A 79 3.36 3.55 0.57
N ALA A 80 2.43 2.77 0.00
CA ALA A 80 2.55 1.31 -0.07
C ALA A 80 3.83 0.83 -0.78
N SER A 81 4.38 -0.28 -0.30
CA SER A 81 5.57 -0.89 -0.89
C SER A 81 5.24 -1.57 -2.23
N LYS A 82 6.27 -1.84 -3.06
CA LYS A 82 6.07 -2.59 -4.31
C LYS A 82 5.51 -4.00 -4.07
N GLU A 83 5.85 -4.63 -2.95
CA GLU A 83 5.31 -5.94 -2.54
C GLU A 83 3.83 -5.86 -2.15
N GLU A 84 3.42 -4.82 -1.42
CA GLU A 84 2.02 -4.58 -1.07
C GLU A 84 1.17 -4.31 -2.33
N LEU A 85 1.71 -3.52 -3.27
CA LEU A 85 1.10 -3.31 -4.58
C LEU A 85 1.00 -4.63 -5.36
N ALA A 86 2.07 -5.43 -5.41
CA ALA A 86 2.07 -6.75 -6.06
C ALA A 86 1.04 -7.72 -5.46
N ARG A 87 0.88 -7.70 -4.13
CA ARG A 87 -0.12 -8.48 -3.39
C ARG A 87 -1.55 -8.10 -3.77
N GLU A 88 -1.85 -6.81 -3.89
CA GLU A 88 -3.16 -6.36 -4.36
C GLU A 88 -3.37 -6.62 -5.86
N ILE A 89 -2.31 -6.53 -6.67
CA ILE A 89 -2.36 -6.86 -8.10
C ILE A 89 -2.63 -8.35 -8.34
N ALA A 90 -2.05 -9.24 -7.53
CA ALA A 90 -2.32 -10.68 -7.57
C ALA A 90 -3.80 -11.02 -7.36
N ARG A 91 -4.52 -10.19 -6.58
CA ARG A 91 -5.95 -10.30 -6.27
C ARG A 91 -6.86 -9.70 -7.36
N ILE A 92 -6.34 -9.31 -8.52
CA ILE A 92 -7.14 -8.77 -9.63
C ILE A 92 -7.54 -9.89 -10.60
N GLU A 93 -8.86 -10.07 -10.76
CA GLU A 93 -9.47 -10.99 -11.73
C GLU A 93 -10.13 -10.26 -12.94
N ARG A 94 -9.98 -8.92 -13.02
CA ARG A 94 -10.64 -8.08 -14.03
C ARG A 94 -10.01 -8.23 -15.41
N THR A 95 -10.86 -8.23 -16.44
CA THR A 95 -10.53 -8.60 -17.81
C THR A 95 -10.51 -7.44 -18.83
N ASN A 96 -10.94 -6.23 -18.44
CA ASN A 96 -11.02 -5.09 -19.35
C ASN A 96 -9.73 -4.26 -19.36
N TYR A 97 -8.76 -4.73 -20.13
CA TYR A 97 -7.43 -4.15 -20.26
C TYR A 97 -7.38 -2.81 -21.02
N ASN A 98 -8.42 -2.47 -21.79
CA ASN A 98 -8.38 -1.35 -22.74
C ASN A 98 -8.20 0.04 -22.08
N SER A 99 -8.49 0.16 -20.78
CA SER A 99 -8.36 1.39 -20.00
C SER A 99 -7.09 1.46 -19.14
N LEU A 100 -6.21 0.46 -19.23
CA LEU A 100 -4.94 0.44 -18.51
C LEU A 100 -3.83 1.05 -19.40
N PRO A 101 -3.04 2.04 -18.93
CA PRO A 101 -1.96 2.62 -19.73
C PRO A 101 -0.88 1.57 -20.06
N LEU A 102 -0.16 1.77 -21.17
CA LEU A 102 0.81 0.81 -21.72
C LEU A 102 1.86 0.34 -20.69
N ARG A 103 2.41 1.26 -19.87
CA ARG A 103 3.36 0.90 -18.80
C ARG A 103 2.75 -0.06 -17.76
N GLY A 104 1.47 0.13 -17.41
CA GLY A 104 0.71 -0.76 -16.54
C GLY A 104 0.40 -2.11 -17.22
N LEU A 105 0.11 -2.13 -18.52
CA LEU A 105 -0.07 -3.36 -19.29
C LEU A 105 1.21 -4.20 -19.34
N VAL A 106 2.35 -3.58 -19.64
CA VAL A 106 3.67 -4.25 -19.68
C VAL A 106 4.06 -4.76 -18.30
N ALA A 107 3.88 -3.94 -17.24
CA ALA A 107 4.13 -4.36 -15.87
C ALA A 107 3.22 -5.54 -15.44
N LEU A 108 1.92 -5.49 -15.78
CA LEU A 108 0.98 -6.57 -15.49
C LEU A 108 1.32 -7.86 -16.26
N ALA A 109 1.71 -7.76 -17.53
CA ALA A 109 2.15 -8.90 -18.34
C ALA A 109 3.39 -9.57 -17.74
N ARG A 110 4.42 -8.79 -17.39
CA ARG A 110 5.61 -9.28 -16.67
C ARG A 110 5.24 -9.91 -15.33
N LEU A 111 4.34 -9.30 -14.55
CA LEU A 111 3.84 -9.87 -13.29
C LEU A 111 3.05 -11.18 -13.47
N ARG A 112 2.57 -11.49 -14.69
CA ARG A 112 1.95 -12.78 -15.05
C ARG A 112 2.94 -13.76 -15.71
N GLY A 113 4.23 -13.45 -15.74
CA GLY A 113 5.28 -14.28 -16.35
C GLY A 113 5.30 -14.23 -17.88
N LEU A 114 4.66 -13.23 -18.50
CA LEU A 114 4.69 -13.03 -19.94
C LEU A 114 5.87 -12.13 -20.34
N PRO A 115 6.64 -12.46 -21.38
CA PRO A 115 7.62 -11.54 -21.93
C PRO A 115 6.88 -10.34 -22.51
N ALA A 116 7.24 -9.14 -22.04
CA ALA A 116 6.71 -7.88 -22.53
C ALA A 116 7.78 -6.77 -22.47
N SER A 117 7.80 -5.92 -23.48
CA SER A 117 8.76 -4.84 -23.68
C SER A 117 8.04 -3.49 -23.71
N PRO A 118 8.61 -2.40 -23.15
CA PRO A 118 7.97 -1.08 -23.13
C PRO A 118 7.67 -0.50 -24.51
N ASN A 119 8.32 -1.01 -25.57
CA ASN A 119 8.16 -0.55 -26.95
C ASN A 119 7.13 -1.38 -27.76
N GLU A 120 6.44 -2.34 -27.14
CA GLU A 120 5.40 -3.14 -27.82
C GLU A 120 4.09 -2.37 -27.97
N ASN A 121 3.29 -2.73 -28.98
CA ASN A 121 1.95 -2.17 -29.14
C ASN A 121 1.03 -2.68 -28.01
N ALA A 122 0.21 -1.78 -27.45
CA ALA A 122 -0.75 -2.09 -26.40
C ALA A 122 -1.67 -3.27 -26.80
N HIS A 123 -2.10 -3.35 -28.07
CA HIS A 123 -2.96 -4.43 -28.55
C HIS A 123 -2.30 -5.82 -28.42
N ASP A 124 -1.01 -5.95 -28.73
CA ASP A 124 -0.26 -7.22 -28.67
C ASP A 124 -0.04 -7.68 -27.21
N VAL A 125 0.14 -6.73 -26.29
CA VAL A 125 0.22 -7.02 -24.84
C VAL A 125 -1.15 -7.47 -24.32
N ILE A 126 -2.22 -6.77 -24.70
CA ILE A 126 -3.61 -7.09 -24.33
C ILE A 126 -3.99 -8.50 -24.82
N ASP A 127 -3.66 -8.87 -26.05
CA ASP A 127 -4.04 -10.17 -26.58
C ASP A 127 -3.21 -11.33 -26.01
N ARG A 128 -1.94 -11.10 -25.64
CA ARG A 128 -1.17 -12.06 -24.82
C ARG A 128 -1.78 -12.23 -23.43
N LEU A 129 -2.16 -11.15 -22.76
CA LEU A 129 -2.84 -11.18 -21.45
C LEU A 129 -4.15 -11.97 -21.50
N LYS A 130 -5.02 -11.71 -22.49
CA LYS A 130 -6.28 -12.46 -22.69
C LYS A 130 -6.04 -13.95 -22.92
N LYS A 131 -5.03 -14.31 -23.75
CA LYS A 131 -4.66 -15.72 -24.00
C LYS A 131 -4.17 -16.40 -22.71
N ALA A 132 -3.33 -15.71 -21.93
CA ALA A 132 -2.81 -16.22 -20.65
C ALA A 132 -3.91 -16.40 -19.58
N GLU A 133 -4.87 -15.47 -19.47
CA GLU A 133 -6.03 -15.63 -18.59
C GLU A 133 -6.83 -16.91 -18.87
N GLY A 134 -7.03 -17.25 -20.15
CA GLY A 134 -7.74 -18.46 -20.54
C GLY A 134 -7.06 -19.74 -20.04
N LEU A 135 -5.73 -19.73 -20.00
CA LEU A 135 -4.91 -20.83 -19.47
C LEU A 135 -4.94 -20.85 -17.92
N LEU A 136 -4.72 -19.70 -17.27
CA LEU A 136 -4.80 -19.54 -15.81
C LEU A 136 -6.16 -20.00 -15.25
N LYS A 137 -7.28 -19.58 -15.85
CA LYS A 137 -8.63 -20.00 -15.42
C LYS A 137 -8.84 -21.51 -15.56
N ARG A 138 -8.24 -22.16 -16.57
CA ARG A 138 -8.27 -23.64 -16.71
C ARG A 138 -7.41 -24.32 -15.64
N PHE A 139 -6.24 -23.77 -15.33
CA PHE A 139 -5.33 -24.31 -14.31
C PHE A 139 -5.93 -24.22 -12.90
N ILE A 140 -6.43 -23.04 -12.51
CA ILE A 140 -7.12 -22.82 -11.22
C ILE A 140 -8.32 -23.76 -11.04
N ARG A 141 -9.10 -24.01 -12.12
CA ARG A 141 -10.21 -24.98 -12.09
C ARG A 141 -9.73 -26.42 -11.83
N LYS A 142 -8.71 -26.89 -12.56
CA LYS A 142 -8.13 -28.24 -12.35
C LYS A 142 -7.59 -28.40 -10.93
N ARG A 143 -6.84 -27.41 -10.43
CA ARG A 143 -6.27 -27.43 -9.08
C ARG A 143 -7.34 -27.54 -7.99
N ARG A 144 -8.49 -26.85 -8.11
CA ARG A 144 -9.61 -27.00 -7.16
C ARG A 144 -10.12 -28.45 -7.11
N GLN A 145 -10.31 -29.08 -8.27
CA GLN A 145 -10.75 -30.49 -8.34
C GLN A 145 -9.75 -31.46 -7.70
N TRP A 146 -8.44 -31.19 -7.82
CA TRP A 146 -7.37 -32.02 -7.24
C TRP A 146 -7.25 -31.84 -5.72
N VAL A 147 -7.38 -30.61 -5.20
CA VAL A 147 -7.39 -30.36 -3.75
C VAL A 147 -8.61 -31.02 -3.11
N THR A 148 -9.78 -30.93 -3.74
CA THR A 148 -10.97 -31.65 -3.28
C THR A 148 -10.76 -33.16 -3.30
N SER A 149 -10.23 -33.77 -4.38
CA SER A 149 -10.06 -35.23 -4.43
C SER A 149 -9.02 -35.76 -3.43
N LEU A 150 -7.98 -34.98 -3.10
CA LEU A 150 -7.03 -35.32 -2.05
C LEU A 150 -7.62 -35.19 -0.64
N MET A 151 -8.41 -34.15 -0.37
CA MET A 151 -9.16 -34.06 0.89
C MET A 151 -10.21 -35.18 1.02
N THR A 152 -10.96 -35.49 -0.04
CA THR A 152 -11.90 -36.62 -0.01
C THR A 152 -11.20 -37.95 0.22
N LYS A 153 -9.97 -38.17 -0.29
CA LYS A 153 -9.20 -39.39 -0.01
C LYS A 153 -8.58 -39.44 1.38
N LEU A 154 -8.22 -38.30 1.98
CA LEU A 154 -7.73 -38.25 3.36
C LEU A 154 -8.87 -38.34 4.39
N ILE A 155 -10.05 -37.84 4.06
CA ILE A 155 -11.25 -37.91 4.93
C ILE A 155 -11.94 -39.27 4.80
N ALA A 156 -12.15 -39.80 3.59
CA ALA A 156 -12.72 -41.13 3.36
C ALA A 156 -11.70 -42.29 3.53
N GLY A 157 -10.52 -41.99 4.08
CA GLY A 157 -9.52 -42.98 4.51
C GLY A 157 -9.51 -43.21 6.03
N ALA A 158 -10.34 -42.48 6.78
CA ALA A 158 -10.67 -42.75 8.17
C ALA A 158 -12.11 -43.32 8.25
N GLU A 159 -12.42 -43.98 9.36
CA GLU A 159 -13.52 -44.93 9.50
C GLU A 159 -14.94 -44.30 9.52
N GLU A 160 -15.94 -45.16 9.65
CA GLU A 160 -17.38 -44.88 9.46
C GLU A 160 -17.95 -43.68 10.26
N PRO A 161 -19.03 -43.05 9.76
CA PRO A 161 -19.61 -41.88 10.42
C PRO A 161 -20.38 -42.27 11.69
N ASP A 162 -19.77 -42.04 12.85
CA ASP A 162 -20.49 -42.00 14.13
C ASP A 162 -21.27 -40.68 14.24
N GLU A 163 -22.54 -40.74 14.65
CA GLU A 163 -23.42 -39.57 14.78
C GLU A 163 -23.08 -38.80 16.07
N GLY A 164 -22.00 -38.01 16.03
CA GLY A 164 -21.48 -37.23 17.17
C GLY A 164 -21.76 -35.72 17.07
N ASP A 165 -22.28 -35.16 18.16
CA ASP A 165 -22.68 -33.74 18.28
C ASP A 165 -21.57 -32.71 17.98
N TYR A 166 -22.00 -31.55 17.48
CA TYR A 166 -21.12 -30.43 17.13
C TYR A 166 -20.59 -29.71 18.39
N GLN A 167 -19.49 -30.21 18.97
CA GLN A 167 -18.90 -29.66 20.19
C GLN A 167 -18.10 -28.38 19.92
N PHE A 168 -18.52 -27.27 20.56
CA PHE A 168 -17.80 -25.99 20.50
C PHE A 168 -16.44 -26.08 21.21
N LEU A 169 -15.44 -25.38 20.65
CA LEU A 169 -14.14 -25.18 21.28
C LEU A 169 -14.30 -24.40 22.61
N PRO A 170 -13.78 -24.91 23.74
CA PRO A 170 -13.77 -24.17 25.00
C PRO A 170 -12.74 -23.03 24.97
N GLU A 171 -12.97 -22.02 25.81
CA GLU A 171 -12.07 -20.86 25.95
C GLU A 171 -10.70 -21.28 26.51
N GLU A 172 -9.62 -20.78 25.93
CA GLU A 172 -8.25 -21.10 26.37
C GLU A 172 -7.93 -20.46 27.72
N GLY A 173 -8.05 -21.27 28.78
CA GLY A 173 -7.61 -20.94 30.13
C GLY A 173 -6.69 -22.00 30.73
N SER A 174 -5.46 -21.59 31.03
CA SER A 174 -4.58 -22.16 32.07
C SER A 174 -3.92 -23.54 31.86
N GLU A 175 -2.58 -23.52 31.88
CA GLU A 175 -1.68 -24.45 32.58
C GLU A 175 -1.86 -25.99 32.49
N LEU A 176 -0.87 -26.70 31.93
CA LEU A 176 -0.02 -27.70 32.63
C LEU A 176 0.69 -28.66 31.65
N THR A 177 2.00 -28.47 31.40
CA THR A 177 2.90 -29.62 31.11
C THR A 177 4.37 -29.29 31.44
N ARG A 178 4.86 -29.74 32.60
CA ARG A 178 6.29 -29.64 33.01
C ARG A 178 6.96 -31.01 32.98
N VAL A 179 7.30 -31.49 31.78
CA VAL A 179 8.03 -32.73 31.46
C VAL A 179 8.76 -32.48 30.11
N THR A 180 9.98 -32.92 29.76
CA THR A 180 10.95 -33.84 30.41
C THR A 180 12.37 -33.23 30.53
N LEU A 181 12.54 -31.90 30.37
CA LEU A 181 13.81 -31.18 30.02
C LEU A 181 15.12 -31.65 30.69
N LYS A 182 15.08 -32.24 31.89
CA LYS A 182 16.26 -32.74 32.60
C LYS A 182 16.96 -33.91 31.87
N GLN A 183 16.22 -34.72 31.12
CA GLN A 183 16.75 -35.94 30.47
C GLN A 183 17.41 -35.68 29.10
N GLN A 184 17.15 -34.51 28.48
CA GLN A 184 17.87 -34.06 27.27
C GLN A 184 19.24 -33.43 27.56
N ILE A 185 19.50 -33.04 28.81
CA ILE A 185 20.72 -32.28 29.18
C ILE A 185 21.91 -33.22 29.42
N GLU A 186 21.70 -34.46 29.88
CA GLU A 186 22.78 -35.42 30.14
C GLU A 186 23.39 -36.02 28.86
N GLN A 187 22.69 -36.02 27.72
CA GLN A 187 23.20 -36.55 26.44
C GLN A 187 24.00 -35.53 25.59
N HIS A 188 24.21 -34.30 26.05
CA HIS A 188 24.92 -33.25 25.29
C HIS A 188 26.14 -32.64 26.03
N GLY A 189 26.73 -33.39 26.97
CA GLY A 189 27.84 -32.97 27.84
C GLY A 189 29.18 -32.59 27.19
N ILE A 190 29.31 -32.57 25.85
CA ILE A 190 30.54 -32.18 25.14
C ILE A 190 30.34 -30.98 24.19
N VAL A 191 29.10 -30.70 23.74
CA VAL A 191 28.83 -29.63 22.77
C VAL A 191 28.62 -28.25 23.43
N GLY A 192 28.23 -28.23 24.72
CA GLY A 192 27.95 -27.00 25.47
C GLY A 192 29.11 -26.00 25.55
N GLY A 193 30.36 -26.47 25.46
CA GLY A 193 31.55 -25.60 25.46
C GLY A 193 31.80 -24.84 24.15
N ILE A 194 31.27 -25.34 23.03
CA ILE A 194 31.37 -24.68 21.72
C ILE A 194 30.17 -23.74 21.52
N ALA A 195 28.97 -24.14 21.95
CA ALA A 195 27.76 -23.34 21.86
C ALA A 195 27.87 -21.99 22.61
N SER A 196 28.53 -21.95 23.78
CA SER A 196 28.76 -20.69 24.52
C SER A 196 29.73 -19.74 23.80
N ARG A 197 30.79 -20.27 23.17
CA ARG A 197 31.77 -19.48 22.41
C ARG A 197 31.20 -19.00 21.06
N LEU A 198 30.42 -19.83 20.37
CA LEU A 198 29.66 -19.43 19.18
C LEU A 198 28.64 -18.34 19.50
N ARG A 199 27.94 -18.45 20.64
CA ARG A 199 26.99 -17.44 21.08
C ARG A 199 27.64 -16.09 21.37
N GLY A 200 28.78 -16.07 22.07
CA GLY A 200 29.55 -14.83 22.29
C GLY A 200 29.98 -14.15 20.99
N ALA A 201 30.57 -14.91 20.05
CA ALA A 201 30.97 -14.38 18.75
C ALA A 201 29.78 -13.91 17.88
N ALA A 202 28.63 -14.58 17.99
CA ALA A 202 27.40 -14.16 17.32
C ALA A 202 26.81 -12.89 17.94
N ASP A 203 26.76 -12.79 19.26
CA ASP A 203 26.24 -11.61 19.98
C ASP A 203 27.10 -10.36 19.69
N ASP A 204 28.43 -10.50 19.61
CA ASP A 204 29.31 -9.38 19.23
C ASP A 204 29.18 -8.99 17.75
N TYR A 205 28.99 -9.96 16.83
CA TYR A 205 28.66 -9.66 15.44
C TYR A 205 27.30 -8.95 15.30
N ILE A 206 26.31 -9.38 16.07
CA ILE A 206 24.97 -8.77 16.10
C ILE A 206 25.06 -7.32 16.61
N LYS A 207 25.82 -7.04 17.67
CA LYS A 207 26.07 -5.66 18.14
C LYS A 207 26.70 -4.79 17.05
N VAL A 208 27.80 -5.23 16.44
CA VAL A 208 28.46 -4.49 15.34
C VAL A 208 27.49 -4.20 14.19
N LYS A 209 26.55 -5.12 13.91
CA LYS A 209 25.51 -4.89 12.89
C LYS A 209 24.35 -4.03 13.35
N LEU A 210 24.00 -4.02 14.62
CA LEU A 210 23.05 -3.06 15.19
C LEU A 210 23.66 -1.65 15.16
N ASP A 211 24.90 -1.47 15.58
CA ASP A 211 25.62 -0.18 15.53
C ASP A 211 25.73 0.36 14.09
N GLU A 212 26.03 -0.51 13.11
CA GLU A 212 26.04 -0.14 11.68
C GLU A 212 24.65 0.26 11.16
N ILE A 213 23.59 -0.37 11.67
CA ILE A 213 22.20 -0.04 11.32
C ILE A 213 21.78 1.28 11.98
N GLU A 214 22.10 1.50 13.25
CA GLU A 214 21.86 2.76 13.96
C GLU A 214 22.56 3.92 13.25
N GLN A 215 23.85 3.79 12.91
CA GLN A 215 24.59 4.81 12.16
C GLN A 215 23.95 5.14 10.80
N ARG A 216 23.41 4.14 10.10
CA ARG A 216 22.68 4.33 8.83
C ARG A 216 21.32 4.99 9.02
N ILE A 217 20.63 4.68 10.13
CA ILE A 217 19.35 5.31 10.49
C ILE A 217 19.58 6.77 10.83
N ASP A 218 20.55 7.10 11.68
CA ASP A 218 20.89 8.49 12.05
C ASP A 218 21.29 9.33 10.83
N ALA A 219 22.11 8.77 9.94
CA ALA A 219 22.46 9.43 8.68
C ALA A 219 21.22 9.69 7.80
N LYS A 220 20.22 8.79 7.80
CA LYS A 220 18.96 8.96 7.06
C LYS A 220 18.00 9.93 7.73
N LEU A 221 17.96 9.98 9.06
CA LEU A 221 17.18 10.97 9.81
C LEU A 221 17.72 12.38 9.54
N LEU A 222 19.04 12.58 9.56
CA LEU A 222 19.68 13.84 9.18
C LEU A 222 19.38 14.25 7.73
N GLU A 223 19.41 13.32 6.76
CA GLU A 223 19.03 13.59 5.36
C GLU A 223 17.55 14.03 5.24
N ILE A 224 16.66 13.44 6.05
CA ILE A 224 15.24 13.80 6.09
C ILE A 224 15.04 15.19 6.71
N ASP A 225 15.67 15.48 7.85
CA ASP A 225 15.55 16.77 8.53
C ASP A 225 16.11 17.92 7.68
N GLN A 226 17.22 17.70 6.96
CA GLN A 226 17.73 18.66 5.99
C GLN A 226 16.72 18.92 4.86
N ARG A 227 16.14 17.88 4.27
CA ARG A 227 15.10 18.04 3.23
C ARG A 227 13.83 18.70 3.75
N LEU A 228 13.42 18.43 4.99
CA LEU A 228 12.26 19.06 5.62
C LEU A 228 12.53 20.54 5.90
N ALA A 229 13.74 20.90 6.34
CA ALA A 229 14.15 22.30 6.49
C ALA A 229 14.15 23.03 5.13
N GLU A 230 14.79 22.47 4.09
CA GLU A 230 14.75 23.05 2.74
C GLU A 230 13.32 23.20 2.18
N TRP A 231 12.42 22.27 2.49
CA TRP A 231 11.05 22.30 2.00
C TRP A 231 10.22 23.34 2.75
N ARG A 232 10.36 23.41 4.08
CA ARG A 232 9.77 24.45 4.94
C ARG A 232 10.23 25.84 4.50
N ASP A 233 11.52 26.03 4.27
CA ASP A 233 12.08 27.33 3.92
C ASP A 233 11.63 27.78 2.52
N ARG A 234 11.51 26.83 1.57
CA ARG A 234 10.85 27.06 0.26
C ARG A 234 9.36 27.42 0.40
N GLU A 235 8.62 26.74 1.28
CA GLU A 235 7.21 27.02 1.51
C GLU A 235 7.01 28.40 2.16
N VAL A 236 7.78 28.71 3.21
CA VAL A 236 7.77 30.03 3.88
C VAL A 236 8.11 31.13 2.89
N ALA A 237 9.15 30.96 2.07
CA ALA A 237 9.50 31.93 1.02
C ALA A 237 8.36 32.14 0.00
N ASN A 238 7.64 31.09 -0.38
CA ASN A 238 6.51 31.21 -1.31
C ASN A 238 5.29 31.90 -0.65
N ARG A 239 4.95 31.54 0.58
CA ARG A 239 3.90 32.21 1.38
C ARG A 239 4.21 33.70 1.56
N LEU A 240 5.47 34.06 1.84
CA LEU A 240 5.91 35.45 1.98
C LEU A 240 5.79 36.23 0.65
N LYS A 241 6.09 35.60 -0.50
CA LYS A 241 5.89 36.21 -1.83
C LYS A 241 4.41 36.52 -2.09
N ILE A 242 3.51 35.58 -1.78
CA ILE A 242 2.06 35.77 -1.95
C ILE A 242 1.57 36.95 -1.09
N LEU A 243 1.95 36.98 0.20
CA LEU A 243 1.60 38.09 1.10
C LEU A 243 2.12 39.44 0.59
N ARG A 244 3.35 39.50 0.08
CA ARG A 244 3.93 40.71 -0.51
C ARG A 244 3.16 41.17 -1.75
N ILE A 245 2.77 40.26 -2.64
CA ILE A 245 1.99 40.58 -3.85
C ILE A 245 0.61 41.13 -3.46
N THR A 246 -0.09 40.49 -2.53
CA THR A 246 -1.41 40.96 -2.07
C THR A 246 -1.35 42.33 -1.38
N LEU A 247 -0.28 42.61 -0.62
CA LEU A 247 -0.06 43.91 0.03
C LEU A 247 0.22 45.01 -1.00
N VAL A 248 1.08 44.74 -1.99
CA VAL A 248 1.34 45.71 -3.08
C VAL A 248 0.07 45.97 -3.88
N PHE A 249 -0.74 44.95 -4.15
CA PHE A 249 -2.02 45.11 -4.84
C PHE A 249 -3.01 45.96 -4.03
N SER A 250 -3.15 45.74 -2.72
CA SER A 250 -4.06 46.55 -1.89
C SER A 250 -3.62 48.01 -1.80
N ALA A 251 -2.32 48.28 -1.70
CA ALA A 251 -1.76 49.63 -1.74
C ALA A 251 -2.01 50.32 -3.10
N LEU A 252 -1.89 49.58 -4.20
CA LEU A 252 -2.14 50.09 -5.55
C LEU A 252 -3.63 50.41 -5.77
N VAL A 253 -4.54 49.55 -5.30
CA VAL A 253 -6.00 49.82 -5.34
C VAL A 253 -6.36 51.04 -4.49
N ALA A 254 -5.77 51.20 -3.30
CA ALA A 254 -5.98 52.38 -2.47
C ALA A 254 -5.48 53.67 -3.16
N ALA A 255 -4.31 53.63 -3.82
CA ALA A 255 -3.78 54.75 -4.59
C ALA A 255 -4.65 55.12 -5.79
N ILE A 256 -5.17 54.13 -6.54
CA ILE A 256 -6.12 54.37 -7.64
C ILE A 256 -7.43 54.96 -7.11
N SER A 257 -7.98 54.45 -6.01
CA SER A 257 -9.21 54.97 -5.39
C SER A 257 -9.05 56.43 -4.95
N LEU A 258 -7.91 56.77 -4.34
CA LEU A 258 -7.57 58.15 -3.96
C LEU A 258 -7.43 59.07 -5.20
N GLY A 259 -6.75 58.60 -6.24
CA GLY A 259 -6.58 59.33 -7.50
C GLY A 259 -7.90 59.56 -8.25
N TYR A 260 -8.78 58.55 -8.27
CA TYR A 260 -10.12 58.66 -8.86
C TYR A 260 -10.97 59.68 -8.10
N LYS A 261 -10.99 59.63 -6.77
CA LYS A 261 -11.71 60.61 -5.95
C LYS A 261 -11.22 62.03 -6.22
N TRP A 262 -9.90 62.24 -6.20
CA TRP A 262 -9.29 63.55 -6.48
C TRP A 262 -9.60 64.07 -7.89
N LEU A 263 -9.68 63.18 -8.89
CA LEU A 263 -10.06 63.56 -10.25
C LEU A 263 -11.55 63.89 -10.36
N ALA A 264 -12.42 63.09 -9.73
CA ALA A 264 -13.86 63.29 -9.71
C ALA A 264 -14.24 64.61 -9.00
N ASP A 265 -13.63 64.90 -7.85
CA ASP A 265 -13.80 66.17 -7.11
C ASP A 265 -13.37 67.40 -7.93
N ARG A 266 -12.59 67.21 -9.01
CA ARG A 266 -12.04 68.28 -9.85
C ARG A 266 -12.71 68.42 -11.22
N THR A 267 -13.36 67.37 -11.73
CA THR A 267 -14.01 67.37 -13.06
C THR A 267 -15.53 67.42 -13.01
N LEU A 268 -16.15 66.96 -11.92
CA LEU A 268 -17.60 67.02 -11.78
C LEU A 268 -18.03 68.42 -11.32
N PRO A 269 -18.94 69.12 -12.05
CA PRO A 269 -19.59 70.29 -11.49
C PRO A 269 -20.35 69.87 -10.22
N GLY A 270 -20.37 70.78 -9.24
CA GLY A 270 -20.81 70.46 -7.87
C GLY A 270 -22.18 69.78 -7.81
N PRO A 271 -22.41 68.91 -6.82
CA PRO A 271 -23.63 68.11 -6.74
C PRO A 271 -24.85 69.02 -6.80
N ILE A 272 -25.77 68.70 -7.72
CA ILE A 272 -27.06 69.36 -7.83
C ILE A 272 -27.88 68.98 -6.59
N LYS A 273 -27.63 69.70 -5.48
CA LYS A 273 -28.61 69.96 -4.45
C LYS A 273 -29.74 70.73 -5.14
N ASP A 274 -30.72 70.00 -5.66
CA ASP A 274 -32.10 70.42 -5.87
C ASP A 274 -32.86 69.27 -6.56
N SER A 275 -33.18 68.25 -5.78
CA SER A 275 -34.32 67.37 -6.03
C SER A 275 -35.07 67.23 -4.70
N PRO A 276 -36.27 67.83 -4.56
CA PRO A 276 -37.06 67.66 -3.34
C PRO A 276 -37.41 66.18 -3.14
N PRO A 277 -37.66 65.73 -1.89
CA PRO A 277 -38.01 64.35 -1.63
C PRO A 277 -39.26 63.97 -2.44
N ALA A 278 -39.09 63.05 -3.39
CA ALA A 278 -40.20 62.50 -4.15
C ALA A 278 -41.22 61.93 -3.17
N ALA A 279 -42.46 62.41 -3.26
CA ALA A 279 -43.51 62.05 -2.32
C ALA A 279 -43.67 60.53 -2.28
N VAL A 280 -43.64 59.98 -1.06
CA VAL A 280 -43.89 58.56 -0.82
C VAL A 280 -45.29 58.23 -1.32
N ALA A 281 -45.36 57.51 -2.45
CA ALA A 281 -46.62 56.97 -2.94
C ALA A 281 -47.13 55.94 -1.92
N PRO A 282 -48.41 56.01 -1.49
CA PRO A 282 -48.93 55.11 -0.47
C PRO A 282 -49.07 53.68 -1.01
N ASN A 283 -48.91 52.71 -0.09
CA ASN A 283 -49.13 51.30 -0.33
C ASN A 283 -50.48 51.02 -1.02
N SER A 284 -50.41 50.41 -2.19
CA SER A 284 -51.38 49.41 -2.67
C SER A 284 -50.61 48.09 -2.69
N ALA A 285 -51.07 47.04 -2.00
CA ALA A 285 -51.81 45.93 -2.62
C ALA A 285 -51.12 45.41 -3.91
N GLU A 286 -50.78 44.13 -4.04
CA GLU A 286 -51.76 43.02 -3.93
C GLU A 286 -51.11 41.61 -3.84
N SER A 287 -51.89 40.66 -3.31
CA SER A 287 -51.89 39.20 -3.61
C SER A 287 -50.61 38.35 -3.54
N THR A 288 -50.56 37.48 -2.51
CA THR A 288 -50.18 36.07 -2.63
C THR A 288 -50.97 35.34 -3.73
N PRO A 289 -50.38 34.35 -4.43
CA PRO A 289 -50.53 32.94 -4.02
C PRO A 289 -49.22 32.14 -4.16
N THR A 290 -48.85 31.22 -3.25
CA THR A 290 -49.46 29.89 -3.04
C THR A 290 -49.46 29.00 -4.29
N ASN A 291 -48.37 28.25 -4.53
CA ASN A 291 -48.50 26.86 -5.02
C ASN A 291 -47.25 26.00 -4.78
N ARG A 292 -47.52 24.77 -4.31
CA ARG A 292 -46.71 23.52 -4.25
C ARG A 292 -45.18 23.60 -4.29
#